data_AF-A0A852J658-F1
#
_entry.id   AF-A0A852J658-F1
#
_cell.length_a   1.000
_cell.length_b   1.000
_cell.length_c   1.000
_cell.angle_alpha   90.00
_cell.angle_beta   90.00
_cell.angle_gamma   90.00
#
_symmetry.space_group_name_H-M   'P 1'
#
loop_
_entity.id
_entity.type
_entity.pdbx_description
1 polymer ?
#
loop_
_entity_poly.entity_id
_entity_poly.type
_entity_poly.pdbx_seq_one_letter_code
_entity_poly.pdbx_strand_id
1 'polypeptide(L)'
;PPGWCPLEGGPRPELVALHARTRLWFEQTQARRLGAGGQLPAWFHGFISRREAEKLLQDQPQGCFLVRFSESRVGFVLSYR
;
A
#
# COMPACT_ATOMS: atom_id res chain seq x y z
N PRO A 1 -11.62 -27.80 -17.72
CA PRO A 1 -10.63 -27.28 -16.75
C PRO A 1 -10.09 -25.92 -17.21
N PRO A 2 -9.74 -25.01 -16.29
CA PRO A 2 -8.74 -24.06 -16.73
C PRO A 2 -7.73 -23.78 -15.60
N GLY A 3 -6.56 -24.40 -15.73
CA GLY A 3 -5.35 -23.88 -15.12
C GLY A 3 -4.96 -22.62 -15.86
N TRP A 4 -5.33 -21.47 -15.30
CA TRP A 4 -4.76 -20.20 -15.73
C TRP A 4 -3.36 -20.16 -15.15
N CYS A 5 -2.34 -20.38 -15.97
CA CYS A 5 -0.95 -20.09 -15.65
C CYS A 5 -0.59 -18.77 -16.34
N PRO A 6 -0.57 -17.63 -15.64
CA PRO A 6 0.04 -16.43 -16.18
C PRO A 6 1.55 -16.67 -16.21
N LEU A 7 2.08 -16.96 -17.40
CA LEU A 7 3.48 -16.73 -17.68
C LEU A 7 3.68 -15.22 -17.83
N GLU A 8 4.83 -14.74 -17.36
CA GLU A 8 5.37 -13.37 -17.49
C GLU A 8 4.89 -12.35 -16.45
N GLY A 9 5.67 -12.27 -15.35
CA GLY A 9 6.15 -11.02 -14.70
C GLY A 9 5.15 -9.99 -14.15
N GLY A 10 3.87 -10.10 -14.47
CA GLY A 10 2.84 -9.14 -14.12
C GLY A 10 2.23 -9.38 -12.74
N PRO A 11 1.69 -8.33 -12.09
CA PRO A 11 0.95 -8.51 -10.85
C PRO A 11 -0.26 -9.43 -11.09
N ARG A 12 -0.51 -10.35 -10.15
CA ARG A 12 -1.66 -11.26 -10.20
C ARG A 12 -2.96 -10.46 -10.41
N PRO A 13 -3.92 -10.92 -11.23
CA PRO A 13 -5.17 -10.19 -11.48
C PRO A 13 -5.92 -9.79 -10.20
N GLU A 14 -5.90 -10.65 -9.19
CA GLU A 14 -6.48 -10.38 -7.87
C GLU A 14 -5.84 -9.17 -7.17
N LEU A 15 -4.52 -9.00 -7.31
CA LEU A 15 -3.78 -7.88 -6.74
C LEU A 15 -4.14 -6.57 -7.44
N VAL A 16 -4.28 -6.60 -8.78
CA VAL A 16 -4.75 -5.45 -9.55
C VAL A 16 -6.15 -5.03 -9.11
N ALA A 17 -7.07 -5.99 -8.99
CA ALA A 17 -8.42 -5.75 -8.51
C ALA A 17 -8.45 -5.24 -7.06
N LEU A 18 -7.56 -5.73 -6.19
CA LEU A 18 -7.40 -5.22 -4.84
C LEU A 18 -6.89 -3.78 -4.83
N HIS A 19 -5.87 -3.45 -5.62
CA HIS A 19 -5.34 -2.09 -5.73
C HIS A 19 -6.41 -1.10 -6.19
N ALA A 20 -7.21 -1.47 -7.20
CA ALA A 20 -8.32 -0.64 -7.68
C ALA A 20 -9.35 -0.37 -6.56
N ARG A 21 -9.78 -1.42 -5.84
CA ARG A 21 -10.72 -1.28 -4.71
C ARG A 21 -10.16 -0.42 -3.58
N THR A 22 -8.88 -0.61 -3.23
CA THR A 22 -8.23 0.15 -2.17
C THR A 22 -8.08 1.62 -2.55
N ARG A 23 -7.77 1.93 -3.82
CA ARG A 23 -7.71 3.32 -4.31
C ARG A 23 -9.06 4.01 -4.21
N LEU A 24 -10.12 3.38 -4.70
CA LEU A 24 -11.48 3.91 -4.62
C LEU A 24 -11.89 4.17 -3.17
N TRP A 25 -11.67 3.20 -2.28
CA TRP A 25 -11.95 3.36 -0.86
C TRP A 25 -11.17 4.53 -0.22
N PHE A 26 -9.88 4.66 -0.56
CA PHE A 26 -9.05 5.73 -0.04
C PHE A 26 -9.55 7.11 -0.48
N GLU A 27 -9.82 7.29 -1.77
CA GLU A 27 -10.33 8.54 -2.34
C GLU A 27 -11.68 8.95 -1.71
N GLN A 28 -12.59 7.99 -1.55
CA GLN A 28 -13.93 8.25 -1.03
C GLN A 28 -13.97 8.53 0.47
N THR A 29 -13.01 8.01 1.26
CA THR A 29 -13.12 8.04 2.73
C THR A 29 -11.97 8.76 3.43
N GLN A 30 -10.73 8.51 3.03
CA GLN A 30 -9.53 8.91 3.78
C GLN A 30 -8.80 10.11 3.16
N ALA A 31 -8.84 10.27 1.84
CA ALA A 31 -8.05 11.26 1.12
C ALA A 31 -8.29 12.68 1.64
N ARG A 32 -9.55 13.06 1.90
CA ARG A 32 -9.89 14.39 2.46
C ARG A 32 -9.33 14.60 3.87
N ARG A 33 -9.22 13.53 4.67
CA ARG A 33 -8.76 13.59 6.06
C ARG A 33 -7.24 13.63 6.15
N LEU A 34 -6.56 12.94 5.25
CA LEU A 34 -5.10 12.87 5.21
C LEU A 34 -4.46 14.00 4.39
N GLY A 35 -5.15 14.47 3.35
CA GLY A 35 -4.65 15.49 2.42
C GLY A 35 -4.94 16.93 2.87
N ALA A 36 -4.40 17.36 4.01
CA ALA A 36 -4.48 18.77 4.40
C ALA A 36 -3.72 19.62 3.36
N GLY A 37 -4.44 20.48 2.62
CA GLY A 37 -3.84 21.27 1.54
C GLY A 37 -3.50 20.47 0.27
N GLY A 38 -4.08 19.28 0.09
CA GLY A 38 -3.87 18.46 -1.11
C GLY A 38 -2.59 17.62 -1.12
N GLN A 39 -1.79 17.68 -0.05
CA GLN A 39 -0.58 16.88 0.09
C GLN A 39 -0.77 15.79 1.15
N LEU A 40 -0.35 14.56 0.81
CA LEU A 40 -0.37 13.45 1.74
C LEU A 40 0.81 13.54 2.72
N PRO A 41 0.66 13.05 3.97
CA PRO A 41 1.75 13.10 4.94
C PRO A 41 2.98 12.32 4.45
N ALA A 42 4.17 12.79 4.80
CA ALA A 42 5.43 12.17 4.36
C ALA A 42 5.61 10.71 4.83
N TRP A 43 4.93 10.31 5.91
CA TRP A 43 4.91 8.94 6.41
C TRP A 43 3.92 8.02 5.67
N PHE A 44 3.14 8.54 4.71
CA PHE A 44 2.20 7.75 3.92
C PHE A 44 2.80 7.39 2.55
N HIS A 45 2.94 6.10 2.26
CA HIS A 45 3.63 5.61 1.06
C HIS A 45 2.72 4.87 0.06
N GLY A 46 1.43 4.70 0.36
CA GLY A 46 0.49 4.07 -0.57
C GLY A 46 0.82 2.60 -0.87
N PHE A 47 0.87 2.23 -2.15
CA PHE A 47 1.06 0.85 -2.60
C PHE A 47 2.54 0.45 -2.60
N ILE A 48 3.10 0.19 -1.41
CA ILE A 48 4.41 -0.43 -1.27
C ILE A 48 4.29 -1.80 -0.60
N SER A 49 5.16 -2.72 -1.01
CA SER A 49 5.29 -4.04 -0.42
C SER A 49 5.86 -3.97 1.00
N ARG A 50 5.64 -5.05 1.76
CA ARG A 50 6.32 -5.24 3.05
C ARG A 50 7.85 -5.07 2.95
N ARG A 51 8.46 -5.64 1.92
CA ARG A 51 9.92 -5.61 1.72
C ARG A 51 10.43 -4.19 1.45
N GLU A 52 9.71 -3.40 0.68
CA GLU A 52 10.05 -1.99 0.43
C GLU A 52 9.91 -1.17 1.71
N ALA A 53 8.86 -1.41 2.51
CA ALA A 53 8.69 -0.75 3.80
C ALA A 53 9.82 -1.08 4.78
N GLU A 54 10.23 -2.35 4.88
CA GLU A 54 11.37 -2.79 5.69
C GLU A 54 12.66 -2.10 5.23
N LYS A 55 12.90 -2.01 3.92
CA LYS A 55 14.08 -1.33 3.36
C LYS A 55 14.10 0.17 3.70
N LEU A 56 12.95 0.85 3.62
CA LEU A 56 12.83 2.27 3.97
C LEU A 56 13.08 2.53 5.46
N LEU A 57 12.69 1.60 6.32
CA LEU A 57 12.85 1.70 7.77
C LEU A 57 14.19 1.17 8.28
N GLN A 58 14.91 0.36 7.51
CA GLN A 58 16.15 -0.31 7.94
C GLN A 58 17.15 0.67 8.57
N ASP A 59 17.39 1.79 7.89
CA ASP A 59 18.40 2.78 8.25
C ASP A 59 17.84 3.96 9.08
N GLN A 60 16.57 3.88 9.51
CA GLN A 60 15.94 4.92 10.34
C GLN A 60 16.18 4.68 11.83
N PRO A 61 16.04 5.70 12.70
CA PRO A 61 16.01 5.49 14.16
C PRO A 61 14.86 4.58 14.62
N GLN A 62 15.01 3.97 15.80
CA GLN A 62 13.89 3.27 16.46
C GLN A 62 12.77 4.27 16.77
N GLY A 63 11.52 3.86 16.58
CA GLY A 63 10.37 4.76 16.72
C GLY A 63 9.86 5.32 15.40
N CYS A 64 10.62 5.19 14.31
CA CYS A 64 10.17 5.56 12.98
C CYS A 64 9.12 4.56 12.45
N PHE A 65 8.14 5.10 11.75
CA PHE A 65 7.06 4.32 11.15
C PHE A 65 6.65 4.89 9.80
N LEU A 66 5.95 4.07 9.04
CA LEU A 66 5.26 4.49 7.84
C LEU A 66 3.94 3.73 7.68
N VAL A 67 3.01 4.32 6.94
CA VAL A 67 1.72 3.72 6.61
C VAL A 67 1.66 3.40 5.12
N ARG A 68 1.20 2.18 4.82
CA ARG A 68 1.03 1.66 3.46
C ARG A 68 -0.33 0.99 3.30
N PHE A 69 -0.72 0.69 2.07
CA PHE A 69 -1.88 -0.15 1.80
C PHE A 69 -1.56 -1.63 2.05
N SER A 70 -2.57 -2.38 2.49
CA SER A 70 -2.43 -3.83 2.65
C SER A 70 -2.40 -4.55 1.30
N GLU A 71 -1.53 -5.55 1.20
CA GLU A 71 -1.38 -6.43 0.03
C GLU A 71 -2.45 -7.53 -0.05
N SER A 72 -3.29 -7.68 0.99
CA SER A 72 -4.28 -8.77 1.08
C SER A 72 -5.72 -8.31 1.34
N ARG A 73 -5.94 -7.06 1.76
CA ARG A 73 -7.27 -6.51 2.06
C ARG A 73 -7.33 -5.01 1.80
N VAL A 74 -8.55 -4.48 1.67
CA VAL A 74 -8.74 -3.02 1.62
C VAL A 74 -8.45 -2.44 3.01
N GLY A 75 -7.48 -1.54 3.09
CA GLY A 75 -7.13 -0.87 4.34
C GLY A 75 -5.65 -0.54 4.46
N PHE A 76 -5.29 -0.03 5.63
CA PHE A 76 -3.93 0.38 5.96
C PHE A 76 -3.16 -0.68 6.75
N VAL A 77 -1.85 -0.65 6.60
CA VAL A 77 -0.87 -1.37 7.42
C VAL A 77 0.14 -0.35 7.93
N LEU A 78 0.41 -0.40 9.23
CA LEU A 78 1.51 0.32 9.86
C LEU A 78 2.76 -0.55 9.81
N SER A 79 3.84 -0.02 9.25
CA SER A 79 5.17 -0.60 9.33
C SER A 79 6.00 0.24 10.29
N TYR A 80 6.67 -0.43 11.24
CA TYR A 80 7.38 0.20 12.34
C TYR A 80 8.77 -0.42 12.46
N ARG A 81 9.73 0.39 12.92
CA ARG A 81 11.09 -0.05 13.23
C ARG A 81 11.32 -0.25 14.72
#